data_AF-A0A0G4H4W4-F1
#
_entry.id   AF-A0A0G4H4W4-F1
#
_cell.length_a   1.000
_cell.length_b   1.000
_cell.length_c   1.000
_cell.angle_alpha   90.00
_cell.angle_beta   90.00
_cell.angle_gamma   90.00
#
_symmetry.space_group_name_H-M   'P 1'
#
loop_
_entity.id
_entity.type
_entity.pdbx_description
1 polymer ?
#
loop_
_entity_poly.entity_id
_entity_poly.type
_entity_poly.pdbx_seq_one_letter_code
_entity_poly.pdbx_strand_id
1 'polypeptide(L)'
;MSERVVGLLDGRDVYEDGRDVYEDGHGGYAVKVEGERVAIDPSFNRDVKFCFKHHQPSKRRGQDQHNGPQQPAAAAAAAAAAAAAAAAAAAAAAASDSNGITIPSPFVGGGATLRRRTGTLPLSGARYEVVQEGTGRVPTLNDTVKYDWVEWSDAFDGRDKVLDRRGLVWRVSGVAGNWLSEALVTMREGEVRQIRLPAEWPVPYGQLRLISIE
;
A
#
# COMPACT_ATOMS: atom_id res chain seq x y z
N MET A 1 -1.83 -39.63 36.55
CA MET A 1 -1.13 -39.42 35.26
C MET A 1 -2.04 -38.54 34.43
N SER A 2 -1.68 -37.28 34.20
CA SER A 2 -2.52 -36.38 33.40
C SER A 2 -2.29 -36.68 31.92
N GLU A 3 -3.32 -37.10 31.21
CA GLU A 3 -3.28 -37.25 29.76
C GLU A 3 -3.04 -35.86 29.14
N ARG A 4 -1.84 -35.63 28.63
CA ARG A 4 -1.53 -34.45 27.82
C ARG A 4 -1.88 -34.79 26.38
N VAL A 5 -2.99 -34.23 25.90
CA VAL A 5 -3.34 -34.30 24.47
C VAL A 5 -2.42 -33.34 23.72
N VAL A 6 -1.39 -33.90 23.07
CA VAL A 6 -0.50 -33.13 22.19
C VAL A 6 -1.10 -33.18 20.78
N GLY A 7 -1.91 -32.18 20.44
CA GLY A 7 -2.41 -32.00 19.08
C GLY A 7 -1.37 -31.30 18.21
N LEU A 8 -0.73 -32.02 17.29
CA LEU A 8 0.09 -31.40 16.24
C LEU A 8 -0.86 -30.89 15.14
N LEU A 9 -1.16 -29.60 15.15
CA LEU A 9 -1.97 -28.96 14.10
C LEU A 9 -1.04 -28.67 12.92
N ASP A 10 -0.88 -29.63 11.99
CA ASP A 10 -0.19 -29.35 10.72
C ASP A 10 -1.14 -28.51 9.85
N GLY A 11 -0.77 -27.26 9.58
CA GLY A 11 -1.53 -26.33 8.72
C GLY A 11 -1.50 -26.70 7.24
N ARG A 12 -1.49 -27.99 6.91
CA ARG A 12 -1.66 -28.51 5.55
C ARG A 12 -3.01 -29.22 5.51
N ASP A 13 -3.82 -28.81 4.54
CA ASP A 13 -5.17 -29.29 4.25
C ASP A 13 -6.29 -28.56 5.02
N VAL A 14 -6.54 -27.33 4.57
CA VAL A 14 -7.64 -26.43 4.96
C VAL A 14 -9.00 -26.87 4.37
N TYR A 15 -9.07 -28.04 3.72
CA TYR A 15 -10.32 -28.57 3.19
C TYR A 15 -10.36 -30.08 3.45
N GLU A 16 -10.88 -30.46 4.60
CA GLU A 16 -11.99 -31.44 4.73
C GLU A 16 -12.23 -31.92 6.17
N ASP A 17 -11.36 -31.62 7.14
CA ASP A 17 -11.62 -31.95 8.57
C ASP A 17 -11.13 -30.87 9.58
N GLY A 18 -11.20 -29.60 9.16
CA GLY A 18 -10.56 -28.44 9.79
C GLY A 18 -10.88 -28.18 11.27
N ARG A 19 -9.83 -28.24 12.11
CA ARG A 19 -9.80 -27.61 13.44
C ARG A 19 -9.26 -26.20 13.29
N ASP A 20 -10.17 -25.24 13.16
CA ASP A 20 -9.82 -23.83 13.09
C ASP A 20 -9.53 -23.27 14.49
N VAL A 21 -8.46 -22.47 14.61
CA VAL A 21 -8.22 -21.60 15.77
C VAL A 21 -8.70 -20.20 15.40
N TYR A 22 -9.66 -19.67 16.15
CA TYR A 22 -10.19 -18.32 15.96
C TYR A 22 -9.75 -17.40 17.09
N GLU A 23 -9.46 -16.14 16.77
CA GLU A 23 -9.50 -15.09 17.79
C GLU A 23 -10.97 -14.78 18.10
N ASP A 24 -11.34 -14.83 19.37
CA ASP A 24 -12.73 -14.66 19.84
C ASP A 24 -13.20 -13.18 19.87
N GLY A 25 -12.36 -12.24 19.42
CA GLY A 25 -12.63 -10.81 19.45
C GLY A 25 -12.42 -10.15 20.83
N HIS A 26 -12.04 -10.93 21.85
CA HIS A 26 -11.73 -10.47 23.20
C HIS A 26 -10.29 -10.75 23.63
N GLY A 27 -9.43 -11.18 22.70
CA GLY A 27 -8.03 -11.52 22.95
C GLY A 27 -7.81 -12.96 23.43
N GLY A 28 -8.81 -13.83 23.28
CA GLY A 28 -8.73 -15.27 23.52
C GLY A 28 -8.71 -16.09 22.22
N TYR A 29 -8.37 -17.37 22.34
CA TYR A 29 -8.37 -18.32 21.24
C TYR A 29 -9.52 -19.32 21.43
N ALA A 30 -10.17 -19.74 20.35
CA ALA A 30 -11.16 -20.82 20.37
C ALA A 30 -10.82 -21.88 19.33
N VAL A 31 -11.04 -23.16 19.65
CA VAL A 31 -10.84 -24.29 18.73
C VAL A 31 -12.18 -24.94 18.39
N LYS A 32 -12.34 -25.40 17.16
CA LYS A 32 -13.52 -26.17 16.75
C LYS A 32 -13.36 -27.66 17.08
N VAL A 33 -14.24 -28.21 17.90
CA VAL A 33 -14.29 -29.63 18.27
C VAL A 33 -15.68 -30.15 17.92
N GLU A 34 -15.77 -31.16 17.05
CA GLU A 34 -17.05 -31.77 16.62
C GLU A 34 -18.09 -30.79 16.06
N GLY A 35 -17.64 -29.67 15.47
CA GLY A 35 -18.54 -28.64 14.96
C GLY A 35 -18.79 -27.47 15.92
N GLU A 36 -18.50 -27.65 17.22
CA GLU A 36 -18.70 -26.63 18.25
C GLU A 36 -17.41 -25.83 18.49
N ARG A 37 -17.54 -24.51 18.69
CA ARG A 37 -16.41 -23.64 19.04
C ARG A 37 -16.24 -23.64 20.56
N VAL A 38 -15.11 -24.13 21.04
CA VAL A 38 -14.77 -24.19 22.46
C VAL A 38 -13.62 -23.22 22.73
N ALA A 39 -13.81 -22.31 23.69
CA ALA A 39 -12.77 -21.38 24.10
C ALA A 39 -11.59 -22.15 24.73
N ILE A 40 -10.38 -21.79 24.33
CA ILE A 40 -9.15 -22.30 24.94
C ILE A 40 -8.93 -21.51 26.22
N ASP A 41 -8.71 -22.23 27.33
CA ASP A 41 -8.44 -21.60 28.62
C ASP A 41 -7.16 -20.74 28.52
N PRO A 42 -7.20 -19.46 28.94
CA PRO A 42 -6.07 -18.54 28.79
C PRO A 42 -4.75 -19.02 29.40
N SER A 43 -4.79 -19.93 30.39
CA SER A 43 -3.60 -20.52 31.00
C SER A 43 -2.73 -21.31 30.01
N PHE A 44 -3.32 -21.77 28.89
CA PHE A 44 -2.63 -22.47 27.79
C PHE A 44 -2.14 -21.55 26.68
N ASN A 45 -2.43 -20.24 26.69
CA ASN A 45 -2.04 -19.33 25.61
C ASN A 45 -0.52 -19.30 25.38
N ARG A 46 0.28 -19.49 26.43
CA ARG A 46 1.75 -19.59 26.35
C ARG A 46 2.26 -20.84 25.63
N ASP A 47 1.43 -21.88 25.55
CA ASP A 47 1.78 -23.16 24.96
C ASP A 47 1.30 -23.26 23.49
N VAL A 48 0.44 -22.35 23.04
CA VAL A 48 0.01 -22.25 21.64
C VAL A 48 1.16 -21.71 20.79
N LYS A 49 1.74 -22.57 19.95
CA LYS A 49 2.80 -22.21 19.00
C LYS A 49 2.25 -22.20 17.57
N PHE A 50 2.24 -21.02 16.95
CA PHE A 50 1.90 -20.89 15.55
C PHE A 50 3.13 -21.18 14.67
N CYS A 51 3.12 -22.34 14.01
CA CYS A 51 4.15 -22.72 13.04
C CYS A 51 3.72 -22.26 11.64
N PHE A 52 3.98 -21.00 11.29
CA PHE A 52 3.84 -20.56 9.91
C PHE A 52 4.98 -21.16 9.10
N LYS A 53 4.69 -22.14 8.22
CA LYS A 53 5.63 -22.51 7.16
C LYS A 53 5.77 -21.27 6.28
N HIS A 54 6.86 -20.52 6.42
CA HIS A 54 7.24 -19.52 5.42
C HIS A 54 7.22 -20.21 4.06
N HIS A 55 6.23 -19.89 3.23
CA HIS A 55 6.27 -20.28 1.83
C HIS A 55 7.47 -19.56 1.23
N GLN A 56 8.58 -20.28 1.11
CA GLN A 56 9.67 -19.81 0.27
C GLN A 56 9.06 -19.57 -1.12
N PRO A 57 9.25 -18.37 -1.70
CA PRO A 57 8.75 -18.10 -3.04
C PRO A 57 9.32 -19.18 -3.95
N SER A 58 8.42 -19.92 -4.60
CA SER A 58 8.80 -21.02 -5.47
C SER A 58 9.77 -20.48 -6.52
N LYS A 59 11.01 -20.98 -6.49
CA LYS A 59 11.99 -20.72 -7.55
C LYS A 59 11.37 -21.19 -8.85
N ARG A 60 10.90 -20.25 -9.67
CA ARG A 60 10.48 -20.51 -11.05
C ARG A 60 11.65 -21.20 -11.74
N ARG A 61 11.45 -22.49 -12.04
CA ARG A 61 12.33 -23.32 -12.86
C ARG A 61 12.54 -22.60 -14.19
N GLY A 62 13.82 -22.54 -14.60
CA GLY A 62 14.25 -21.93 -15.84
C GLY A 62 13.46 -22.46 -17.02
N GLN A 63 12.91 -21.52 -17.79
CA GLN A 63 12.40 -21.78 -19.12
C GLN A 63 13.56 -21.52 -20.07
N ASP A 64 14.34 -22.58 -20.33
CA ASP A 64 15.22 -22.67 -21.48
C ASP A 64 14.37 -22.64 -22.75
N GLN A 65 14.39 -21.54 -23.51
CA GLN A 65 14.00 -21.54 -24.91
C GLN A 65 14.92 -20.64 -25.74
N HIS A 66 15.83 -21.32 -26.45
CA HIS A 66 16.29 -21.12 -27.82
C HIS A 66 16.67 -19.72 -28.35
N ASN A 67 17.98 -19.60 -28.62
CA ASN A 67 18.59 -18.70 -29.60
C ASN A 67 18.00 -18.88 -31.01
N GLY A 68 17.56 -17.78 -31.61
CA GLY A 68 17.43 -17.59 -33.06
C GLY A 68 18.06 -16.25 -33.46
N PRO A 69 18.71 -16.13 -34.63
CA PRO A 69 19.54 -14.97 -34.95
C PRO A 69 18.74 -13.74 -35.43
N GLN A 70 19.24 -12.58 -34.99
CA GLN A 70 19.26 -11.25 -35.62
C GLN A 70 18.05 -10.76 -36.43
N GLN A 71 17.52 -9.60 -36.02
CA GLN A 71 17.19 -8.54 -36.98
C GLN A 71 17.47 -7.15 -36.39
N PRO A 72 18.23 -6.27 -37.07
CA PRO A 72 18.59 -4.93 -36.58
C PRO A 72 17.67 -3.87 -37.19
N ALA A 73 16.89 -3.17 -36.38
CA ALA A 73 16.31 -1.87 -36.75
C ALA A 73 15.55 -1.28 -35.55
N ALA A 74 16.04 -0.16 -35.01
CA ALA A 74 15.25 1.02 -34.59
C ALA A 74 16.05 1.89 -33.59
N ALA A 75 17.22 2.34 -33.99
CA ALA A 75 17.96 3.43 -33.34
C ALA A 75 17.36 4.83 -33.66
N ALA A 76 16.04 4.95 -33.85
CA ALA A 76 15.42 6.17 -34.40
C ALA A 76 14.33 6.83 -33.52
N ALA A 77 14.11 6.37 -32.28
CA ALA A 77 13.07 6.94 -31.41
C ALA A 77 13.60 7.84 -30.27
N ALA A 78 14.93 8.04 -30.18
CA ALA A 78 15.55 8.83 -29.10
C ALA A 78 15.73 10.33 -29.43
N ALA A 79 15.42 10.78 -30.64
CA ALA A 79 15.67 12.16 -31.07
C ALA A 79 14.44 13.11 -31.02
N ALA A 80 13.21 12.59 -30.89
CA ALA A 80 12.00 13.41 -30.97
C ALA A 80 11.53 14.03 -29.64
N ALA A 81 11.98 13.51 -28.49
CA ALA A 81 11.52 13.98 -27.17
C ALA A 81 12.25 15.25 -26.68
N ALA A 82 13.39 15.62 -27.27
CA ALA A 82 14.17 16.78 -26.85
C ALA A 82 13.66 18.13 -27.39
N ALA A 83 12.83 18.14 -28.43
CA ALA A 83 12.35 19.37 -29.06
C ALA A 83 11.12 20.00 -28.39
N ALA A 84 10.33 19.22 -27.62
CA ALA A 84 9.12 19.72 -26.98
C ALA A 84 9.37 20.50 -25.67
N ALA A 85 10.53 20.30 -25.03
CA ALA A 85 10.87 20.96 -23.76
C ALA A 85 11.36 22.42 -23.93
N ALA A 86 11.81 22.82 -25.13
CA ALA A 86 12.32 24.17 -25.37
C ALA A 86 11.23 25.22 -25.67
N ALA A 87 10.02 24.79 -26.08
CA ALA A 87 8.93 25.71 -26.42
C ALA A 87 8.15 26.24 -25.20
N ALA A 88 8.21 25.56 -24.05
CA ALA A 88 7.50 25.99 -22.83
C ALA A 88 8.25 27.06 -22.01
N ALA A 89 9.57 27.22 -22.22
CA ALA A 89 10.39 28.19 -21.48
C ALA A 89 10.34 29.62 -22.06
N ALA A 90 9.83 29.81 -23.28
CA ALA A 90 9.77 31.12 -23.94
C ALA A 90 8.48 31.93 -23.64
N ALA A 91 7.46 31.32 -23.03
CA ALA A 91 6.18 32.00 -22.76
C ALA A 91 6.14 32.74 -21.40
N ALA A 92 7.16 32.58 -20.54
CA ALA A 92 7.18 33.19 -19.21
C ALA A 92 7.94 34.53 -19.14
N ALA A 93 8.49 35.03 -20.26
CA ALA A 93 9.33 36.23 -20.28
C ALA A 93 8.68 37.46 -20.97
N ALA A 94 7.41 37.39 -21.36
CA ALA A 94 6.73 38.44 -22.11
C ALA A 94 5.37 38.85 -21.50
N ALA A 95 5.40 39.33 -20.26
CA ALA A 95 4.35 40.17 -19.68
C ALA A 95 4.99 41.03 -18.58
N SER A 96 5.87 41.93 -18.98
CA SER A 96 5.56 43.35 -19.22
C SER A 96 5.20 44.11 -17.95
N ASP A 97 6.22 44.82 -17.46
CA ASP A 97 6.15 46.22 -17.03
C ASP A 97 4.86 46.92 -17.47
N SER A 98 4.08 47.37 -16.50
CA SER A 98 3.13 48.48 -16.66
C SER A 98 2.91 49.10 -15.29
N ASN A 99 3.73 50.11 -15.01
CA ASN A 99 3.50 51.08 -13.95
C ASN A 99 2.16 51.81 -14.23
N GLY A 100 1.17 51.60 -13.37
CA GLY A 100 -0.09 52.30 -13.41
C GLY A 100 -0.74 52.30 -12.03
N ILE A 101 -0.58 53.39 -11.30
CA ILE A 101 -1.25 53.68 -10.02
C ILE A 101 -2.75 53.46 -10.20
N THR A 102 -3.24 52.31 -9.73
CA THR A 102 -4.66 52.02 -9.60
C THR A 102 -4.87 51.47 -8.20
N ILE A 103 -5.73 52.14 -7.46
CA ILE A 103 -6.06 51.89 -6.06
C ILE A 103 -6.40 50.40 -5.89
N PRO A 104 -5.70 49.64 -5.01
CA PRO A 104 -6.04 48.25 -4.78
C PRO A 104 -7.35 48.18 -3.99
N SER A 105 -8.43 47.83 -4.68
CA SER A 105 -9.57 47.16 -4.06
C SER A 105 -9.06 45.90 -3.35
N PRO A 106 -9.48 45.62 -2.11
CA PRO A 106 -9.04 44.42 -1.38
C PRO A 106 -9.67 43.18 -2.00
N PHE A 107 -9.01 42.62 -3.02
CA PHE A 107 -9.36 41.32 -3.58
C PHE A 107 -8.87 40.24 -2.61
N VAL A 108 -9.84 39.60 -1.98
CA VAL A 108 -9.74 38.38 -1.16
C VAL A 108 -9.30 37.23 -2.08
N GLY A 109 -8.01 37.15 -2.37
CA GLY A 109 -7.37 36.10 -3.16
C GLY A 109 -6.39 35.31 -2.29
N GLY A 110 -6.93 34.61 -1.29
CA GLY A 110 -6.14 33.84 -0.33
C GLY A 110 -5.43 32.67 -1.02
N GLY A 111 -4.13 32.81 -1.20
CA GLY A 111 -3.21 31.68 -1.40
C GLY A 111 -3.22 30.80 -0.16
N ALA A 112 -4.26 30.00 0.00
CA ALA A 112 -4.32 28.98 1.03
C ALA A 112 -3.26 27.94 0.69
N THR A 113 -2.11 28.03 1.35
CA THR A 113 -1.18 26.91 1.46
C THR A 113 -2.01 25.68 1.81
N LEU A 114 -2.13 24.73 0.88
CA LEU A 114 -2.88 23.49 1.06
C LEU A 114 -2.46 22.89 2.40
N ARG A 115 -3.36 23.00 3.38
CA ARG A 115 -3.08 22.57 4.74
C ARG A 115 -2.88 21.07 4.68
N ARG A 116 -1.66 20.62 4.96
CA ARG A 116 -1.33 19.19 4.95
C ARG A 116 -2.28 18.47 5.89
N ARG A 117 -3.05 17.52 5.35
CA ARG A 117 -4.02 16.76 6.12
C ARG A 117 -3.31 15.59 6.77
N THR A 118 -3.23 15.60 8.09
CA THR A 118 -2.63 14.52 8.88
C THR A 118 -3.69 13.76 9.65
N GLY A 119 -3.47 12.47 9.87
CA GLY A 119 -4.38 11.65 10.68
C GLY A 119 -3.76 10.33 11.13
N THR A 120 -4.58 9.51 11.77
CA THR A 120 -4.23 8.16 12.21
C THR A 120 -5.25 7.19 11.67
N LEU A 121 -4.81 6.06 11.15
CA LEU A 121 -5.67 4.98 10.69
C LEU A 121 -6.22 4.20 11.92
N PRO A 122 -7.55 4.04 12.06
CA PRO A 122 -8.17 3.49 13.28
C PRO A 122 -7.77 2.06 13.65
N LEU A 123 -7.56 1.16 12.69
CA LEU A 123 -7.25 -0.26 12.95
C LEU A 123 -5.74 -0.48 13.07
N SER A 124 -4.96 0.06 12.16
CA SER A 124 -3.51 -0.15 12.14
C SER A 124 -2.72 0.77 13.07
N GLY A 125 -3.32 1.88 13.54
CA GLY A 125 -2.61 2.91 14.30
C GLY A 125 -1.56 3.68 13.50
N ALA A 126 -1.45 3.41 12.19
CA ALA A 126 -0.48 4.07 11.32
C ALA A 126 -0.82 5.55 11.17
N ARG A 127 0.20 6.40 11.27
CA ARG A 127 0.03 7.85 11.07
C ARG A 127 0.20 8.16 9.61
N TYR A 128 -0.58 9.10 9.09
CA TYR A 128 -0.47 9.49 7.70
C TYR A 128 -0.50 11.00 7.51
N GLU A 129 0.04 11.41 6.36
CA GLU A 129 0.08 12.78 5.87
C GLU A 129 -0.26 12.78 4.38
N VAL A 130 -1.30 13.53 4.01
CA VAL A 130 -1.68 13.73 2.61
C VAL A 130 -0.75 14.77 2.00
N VAL A 131 0.09 14.32 1.08
CA VAL A 131 1.07 15.16 0.36
C VAL A 131 0.41 15.83 -0.84
N GLN A 132 -0.49 15.11 -1.52
CA GLN A 132 -1.27 15.61 -2.64
C GLN A 132 -2.71 15.12 -2.48
N GLU A 133 -3.66 16.04 -2.39
CA GLU A 133 -5.08 15.71 -2.35
C GLU A 133 -5.56 15.15 -3.69
N GLY A 134 -6.30 14.04 -3.64
CA GLY A 134 -6.96 13.47 -4.81
C GLY A 134 -8.30 14.16 -5.08
N THR A 135 -8.68 14.22 -6.35
CA THR A 135 -9.95 14.87 -6.77
C THR A 135 -11.04 13.89 -7.16
N GLY A 136 -10.72 12.59 -7.29
CA GLY A 136 -11.71 11.61 -7.72
C GLY A 136 -12.53 10.99 -6.58
N ARG A 137 -13.21 9.89 -6.90
CA ARG A 137 -14.04 9.15 -5.94
C ARG A 137 -13.17 8.46 -4.89
N VAL A 138 -13.79 8.08 -3.78
CA VAL A 138 -13.17 7.26 -2.74
C VAL A 138 -13.47 5.80 -3.06
N PRO A 139 -12.48 4.88 -3.01
CA PRO A 139 -12.73 3.45 -3.23
C PRO A 139 -13.68 2.87 -2.19
N THR A 140 -14.53 1.95 -2.64
CA THR A 140 -15.31 1.05 -1.79
C THR A 140 -14.55 -0.27 -1.59
N LEU A 141 -14.97 -1.07 -0.62
CA LEU A 141 -14.37 -2.39 -0.37
C LEU A 141 -14.45 -3.35 -1.57
N ASN A 142 -15.38 -3.14 -2.49
CA ASN A 142 -15.58 -4.01 -3.64
C ASN A 142 -14.82 -3.57 -4.89
N ASP A 143 -14.34 -2.33 -4.92
CA ASP A 143 -13.65 -1.77 -6.08
C ASP A 143 -12.29 -2.45 -6.31
N THR A 144 -11.85 -2.43 -7.56
CA THR A 144 -10.46 -2.76 -7.92
C THR A 144 -9.70 -1.46 -8.09
N VAL A 145 -8.58 -1.32 -7.41
CA VAL A 145 -7.78 -0.08 -7.44
C VAL A 145 -6.43 -0.31 -8.08
N LYS A 146 -5.98 0.68 -8.83
CA LYS A 146 -4.62 0.77 -9.32
C LYS A 146 -3.83 1.76 -8.48
N TYR A 147 -2.68 1.36 -7.96
CA TYR A 147 -1.86 2.22 -7.10
C TYR A 147 -0.36 2.01 -7.28
N ASP A 148 0.43 3.03 -6.91
CA ASP A 148 1.87 2.93 -6.71
C ASP A 148 2.19 2.87 -5.22
N TRP A 149 3.22 2.11 -4.86
CA TRP A 149 3.71 1.96 -3.49
C TRP A 149 5.23 1.97 -3.48
N VAL A 150 5.81 2.91 -2.72
CA VAL A 150 7.24 2.96 -2.41
C VAL A 150 7.48 2.84 -0.90
N GLU A 151 8.50 2.09 -0.49
CA GLU A 151 8.89 1.92 0.91
C GLU A 151 10.36 2.32 1.16
N TRP A 152 10.63 2.87 2.34
CA TRP A 152 11.95 3.27 2.81
C TRP A 152 12.22 2.79 4.24
N SER A 153 13.46 2.39 4.52
CA SER A 153 13.89 2.02 5.88
C SER A 153 14.16 3.23 6.77
N ASP A 154 14.65 4.32 6.18
CA ASP A 154 15.27 5.46 6.88
C ASP A 154 14.34 6.68 6.99
N ALA A 155 13.79 7.17 5.87
CA ALA A 155 12.83 8.28 5.79
C ALA A 155 12.23 8.40 4.38
N PHE A 156 11.17 9.21 4.20
CA PHE A 156 10.55 9.44 2.88
C PHE A 156 11.48 10.06 1.83
N ASP A 157 12.44 10.89 2.26
CA ASP A 157 13.47 11.49 1.40
C ASP A 157 14.79 10.70 1.45
N GLY A 158 14.74 9.51 2.06
CA GLY A 158 15.87 8.63 2.26
C GLY A 158 16.36 7.97 0.99
N ARG A 159 17.62 7.50 1.04
CA ARG A 159 18.24 6.77 -0.07
C ARG A 159 17.99 5.27 0.02
N ASP A 160 17.60 4.77 1.20
CA ASP A 160 17.41 3.34 1.44
C ASP A 160 15.99 2.90 1.09
N LYS A 161 15.73 2.86 -0.22
CA LYS A 161 14.46 2.39 -0.77
C LYS A 161 14.43 0.86 -0.76
N VAL A 162 13.51 0.29 0.01
CA VAL A 162 13.34 -1.18 0.14
C VAL A 162 12.49 -1.74 -1.01
N LEU A 163 11.47 -0.99 -1.42
CA LEU A 163 10.49 -1.44 -2.41
C LEU A 163 10.01 -0.27 -3.28
N ASP A 164 9.87 -0.49 -4.59
CA ASP A 164 9.19 0.40 -5.55
C ASP A 164 8.29 -0.47 -6.43
N ARG A 165 6.99 -0.44 -6.19
CA ARG A 165 6.00 -1.12 -7.03
C ARG A 165 5.07 -0.08 -7.65
N ARG A 166 4.89 -0.18 -8.97
CA ARG A 166 4.07 0.78 -9.72
C ARG A 166 2.95 0.09 -10.46
N GLY A 167 1.80 0.76 -10.51
CA GLY A 167 0.61 0.32 -11.22
C GLY A 167 0.08 -1.03 -10.75
N LEU A 168 0.22 -1.36 -9.46
CA LEU A 168 -0.36 -2.57 -8.89
C LEU A 168 -1.87 -2.47 -8.96
N VAL A 169 -2.51 -3.52 -9.47
CA VAL A 169 -3.97 -3.64 -9.53
C VAL A 169 -4.41 -4.63 -8.48
N TRP A 170 -5.30 -4.21 -7.58
CA TRP A 170 -5.74 -5.03 -6.46
C TRP A 170 -7.17 -4.71 -6.02
N ARG A 171 -7.95 -5.73 -5.63
CA ARG A 171 -9.30 -5.55 -5.09
C ARG A 171 -9.25 -5.20 -3.60
N VAL A 172 -9.88 -4.11 -3.19
CA VAL A 172 -9.75 -3.57 -1.82
C VAL A 172 -10.06 -4.61 -0.73
N SER A 173 -11.07 -5.46 -0.93
CA SER A 173 -11.44 -6.54 0.00
C SER A 173 -10.44 -7.70 0.09
N GLY A 174 -9.53 -7.85 -0.87
CA GLY A 174 -8.59 -8.97 -0.92
C GLY A 174 -7.46 -8.90 0.11
N VAL A 175 -7.34 -7.81 0.87
CA VAL A 175 -6.31 -7.62 1.91
C VAL A 175 -6.98 -7.42 3.27
N ALA A 176 -7.50 -8.51 3.83
CA ALA A 176 -8.01 -8.49 5.20
C ALA A 176 -6.87 -8.20 6.18
N GLY A 177 -7.07 -7.24 7.09
CA GLY A 177 -6.19 -6.99 8.23
C GLY A 177 -4.89 -6.22 7.95
N ASN A 178 -4.74 -5.57 6.79
CA ASN A 178 -3.55 -4.75 6.51
C ASN A 178 -3.90 -3.26 6.53
N TRP A 179 -2.98 -2.42 7.03
CA TRP A 179 -3.09 -0.97 6.99
C TRP A 179 -3.31 -0.42 5.57
N LEU A 180 -2.88 -1.19 4.55
CA LEU A 180 -3.02 -0.81 3.15
C LEU A 180 -4.49 -0.69 2.72
N SER A 181 -5.33 -1.66 3.06
CA SER A 181 -6.75 -1.63 2.65
C SER A 181 -7.47 -0.48 3.35
N GLU A 182 -7.14 -0.25 4.62
CA GLU A 182 -7.63 0.87 5.42
C GLU A 182 -7.20 2.24 4.86
N ALA A 183 -5.95 2.36 4.42
CA ALA A 183 -5.46 3.57 3.75
C ALA A 183 -6.21 3.81 2.44
N LEU A 184 -6.36 2.78 1.60
CA LEU A 184 -6.99 2.89 0.28
C LEU A 184 -8.46 3.35 0.36
N VAL A 185 -9.26 2.82 1.29
CA VAL A 185 -10.68 3.24 1.46
C VAL A 185 -10.85 4.65 2.02
N THR A 186 -9.77 5.27 2.48
CA THR A 186 -9.80 6.67 2.97
C THR A 186 -9.09 7.63 2.01
N MET A 187 -8.56 7.13 0.88
CA MET A 187 -7.91 7.92 -0.16
C MET A 187 -8.89 8.29 -1.27
N ARG A 188 -8.61 9.39 -1.97
CA ARG A 188 -9.27 9.75 -3.24
C ARG A 188 -8.40 9.38 -4.43
N GLU A 189 -9.01 9.07 -5.56
CA GLU A 189 -8.28 8.91 -6.80
C GLU A 189 -7.44 10.16 -7.13
N GLY A 190 -6.17 9.95 -7.45
CA GLY A 190 -5.14 10.98 -7.62
C GLY A 190 -4.41 11.37 -6.33
N GLU A 191 -4.81 10.88 -5.16
CA GLU A 191 -4.19 11.23 -3.88
C GLU A 191 -2.82 10.57 -3.71
N VAL A 192 -1.88 11.32 -3.13
CA VAL A 192 -0.57 10.82 -2.66
C VAL A 192 -0.49 11.00 -1.15
N ARG A 193 -0.22 9.89 -0.46
CA ARG A 193 -0.16 9.84 1.00
C ARG A 193 1.15 9.24 1.46
N GLN A 194 1.76 9.87 2.45
CA GLN A 194 2.88 9.33 3.21
C GLN A 194 2.34 8.69 4.50
N ILE A 195 2.77 7.48 4.79
CA ILE A 195 2.30 6.66 5.91
C ILE A 195 3.51 6.24 6.73
N ARG A 196 3.46 6.53 8.03
CA ARG A 196 4.40 6.07 9.04
C ARG A 196 3.77 4.90 9.77
N LEU A 197 4.30 3.72 9.50
CA LEU A 197 3.88 2.49 10.15
C LEU A 197 4.44 2.45 11.58
N PRO A 198 3.72 1.81 12.51
CA PRO A 198 4.23 1.63 13.86
C PRO A 198 5.42 0.66 13.89
N ALA A 199 6.15 0.64 15.01
CA ALA A 199 7.49 0.06 15.11
C ALA A 199 7.55 -1.47 14.91
N GLU A 200 6.40 -2.15 14.91
CA GLU A 200 6.30 -3.58 14.67
C GLU A 200 6.53 -3.95 13.19
N TRP A 201 6.50 -2.95 12.29
CA TRP A 201 6.73 -3.15 10.87
C TRP A 201 8.22 -3.03 10.52
N PRO A 202 8.79 -3.97 9.72
CA PRO A 202 10.19 -3.92 9.33
C PRO A 202 10.58 -2.67 8.53
N VAL A 203 9.61 -2.06 7.84
CA VAL A 203 9.84 -0.90 6.97
C VAL A 203 8.88 0.22 7.39
N PRO A 204 9.33 1.24 8.15
CA PRO A 204 8.44 2.17 8.83
C PRO A 204 7.86 3.28 7.94
N TYR A 205 8.38 3.50 6.74
CA TYR A 205 7.96 4.60 5.87
C TYR A 205 7.44 4.09 4.53
N GLY A 206 6.18 4.39 4.22
CA GLY A 206 5.54 4.04 2.95
C GLY A 206 4.86 5.23 2.28
N GLN A 207 5.02 5.38 0.97
CA GLN A 207 4.27 6.35 0.16
C GLN A 207 3.34 5.57 -0.76
N LEU A 208 2.07 5.95 -0.71
CA LEU A 208 0.99 5.34 -1.47
C LEU A 208 0.40 6.40 -2.40
N ARG A 209 0.21 6.03 -3.68
CA ARG A 209 -0.48 6.87 -4.67
C ARG A 209 -1.62 6.09 -5.28
N LEU A 210 -2.84 6.57 -5.08
CA LEU A 210 -4.02 5.97 -5.72
C LEU A 210 -4.15 6.52 -7.14
N ILE A 211 -3.91 5.68 -8.15
CA ILE A 211 -3.91 6.10 -9.57
C ILE A 211 -5.33 6.14 -10.11
N SER A 212 -6.07 5.03 -9.98
CA SER A 212 -7.42 4.89 -10.54
C SER A 212 -8.23 3.83 -9.80
N ILE A 213 -9.56 3.90 -9.97
CA ILE A 213 -10.53 2.98 -9.38
C ILE A 213 -11.39 2.40 -10.50
N GLU A 214 -11.28 1.10 -10.73
CA GLU A 214 -11.96 0.30 -11.75
C GLU A 214 -13.29 -0.25 -11.24
#